data_AF-A0A954LMI9-F1
#
_entry.id   AF-A0A954LMI9-F1
#
_cell.length_a   1.000
_cell.length_b   1.000
_cell.length_c   1.000
_cell.angle_alpha   90.00
_cell.angle_beta   90.00
_cell.angle_gamma   90.00
#
_symmetry.space_group_name_H-M   'P 1'
#
loop_
_entity.id
_entity.type
_entity.pdbx_description
1 polymer ?
#
loop_
_entity_poly.entity_id
_entity_poly.type
_entity_poly.pdbx_seq_one_letter_code
_entity_poly.pdbx_strand_id
1 'polypeptide(L)'
;MTKPRDRKPIDEWNHDVIPPGESRDVKLAISESYSSMTVRIPIHIRRAEKEGPVVFVTAALHGDEINGTGAVRQLIQDPEFELLRGSVVLIPVLNLLAFDRHSRYLPDRRDLNRSFPGAQTGSLASRMARTIFTEIVSRCDYGIDLHTAAVRRTNYPNVRADLSNPAVRRIAEAFGCEVILNTKGPRGAFRREACLAGCPTIIMEGGEVWKVEPSIVESAVRGIKNVLRSLEMLSGDTESPDYQVIVEQTKWMRAERGGLLQSHAKPGEIVSKGQPLATNTTLLGREHSTVCSPFNAVVVGMTTLPAVS
;
A
#
# COMPACT_ATOMS: atom_id res chain seq x y z
N MET A 1 -20.82 -7.77 19.89
CA MET A 1 -19.87 -8.91 19.88
C MET A 1 -19.61 -9.29 18.44
N THR A 2 -18.39 -9.08 17.95
CA THR A 2 -17.96 -9.51 16.61
C THR A 2 -17.94 -11.04 16.56
N LYS A 3 -18.44 -11.64 15.47
CA LYS A 3 -18.34 -13.10 15.26
C LYS A 3 -16.86 -13.51 15.36
N PRO A 4 -16.55 -14.68 15.99
CA PRO A 4 -15.19 -15.22 15.94
C PRO A 4 -14.77 -15.36 14.48
N ARG A 5 -13.59 -14.84 14.15
CA ARG A 5 -13.02 -14.94 12.81
C ARG A 5 -12.48 -16.35 12.62
N ASP A 6 -12.87 -17.01 11.53
CA ASP A 6 -12.22 -18.26 11.12
C ASP A 6 -10.79 -17.93 10.69
N ARG A 7 -9.82 -18.30 11.53
CA ARG A 7 -8.40 -18.00 11.33
C ARG A 7 -7.68 -19.25 10.90
N LYS A 8 -7.04 -19.18 9.74
CA LYS A 8 -6.06 -20.20 9.38
C LYS A 8 -4.82 -20.09 10.28
N PRO A 9 -4.17 -21.22 10.62
CA PRO A 9 -2.90 -21.23 11.33
C PRO A 9 -1.83 -20.41 10.61
N ILE A 10 -0.92 -19.76 11.35
CA ILE A 10 0.21 -19.03 10.76
C ILE A 10 1.42 -19.94 10.49
N ASP A 11 1.45 -21.10 11.12
CA ASP A 11 2.54 -22.06 11.10
C ASP A 11 2.43 -23.10 9.97
N GLU A 12 1.24 -23.28 9.38
CA GLU A 12 1.03 -24.27 8.31
C GLU A 12 0.79 -23.62 6.94
N TRP A 13 1.77 -23.71 6.04
CA TRP A 13 1.65 -23.17 4.69
C TRP A 13 1.79 -24.30 3.67
N ASN A 14 0.71 -24.56 2.92
CA ASN A 14 0.56 -25.76 2.09
C ASN A 14 0.71 -27.05 2.93
N HIS A 15 1.91 -27.65 2.95
CA HIS A 15 2.26 -28.83 3.74
C HIS A 15 3.50 -28.61 4.60
N ASP A 16 4.04 -27.38 4.61
CA ASP A 16 5.21 -27.02 5.39
C ASP A 16 4.77 -26.44 6.73
N VAL A 17 5.32 -26.99 7.81
CA VAL A 17 5.22 -26.40 9.15
C VAL A 17 6.42 -25.49 9.37
N ILE A 18 6.17 -24.29 9.87
CA ILE A 18 7.17 -23.27 10.22
C ILE A 18 7.15 -23.13 11.75
N PRO A 19 8.08 -23.72 12.50
CA PRO A 19 8.14 -23.62 13.96
C PRO A 19 8.30 -22.19 14.49
N PRO A 20 7.99 -21.94 15.78
CA PRO A 20 8.33 -20.68 16.45
C PRO A 20 9.82 -20.39 16.35
N GLY A 21 10.18 -19.12 16.15
CA GLY A 21 11.58 -18.67 16.00
C GLY A 21 12.18 -18.91 14.61
N GLU A 22 11.49 -19.62 13.71
CA GLU A 22 11.98 -19.88 12.36
C GLU A 22 11.48 -18.85 11.33
N SER A 23 12.26 -18.70 10.26
CA SER A 23 11.84 -17.99 9.05
C SER A 23 11.86 -18.94 7.85
N ARG A 24 10.89 -18.81 6.94
CA ARG A 24 10.82 -19.65 5.74
C ARG A 24 10.21 -18.92 4.56
N ASP A 25 10.75 -19.19 3.38
CA ASP A 25 10.14 -18.81 2.11
C ASP A 25 9.14 -19.88 1.68
N VAL A 26 7.92 -19.46 1.37
CA VAL A 26 6.86 -20.31 0.85
C VAL A 26 6.32 -19.78 -0.46
N LYS A 27 5.70 -20.65 -1.24
CA LYS A 27 5.06 -20.30 -2.51
C LYS A 27 3.56 -20.53 -2.40
N LEU A 28 2.78 -19.47 -2.54
CA LEU A 28 1.32 -19.55 -2.48
C LEU A 28 0.74 -19.56 -3.89
N ALA A 29 0.03 -20.64 -4.26
CA ALA A 29 -0.73 -20.69 -5.50
C ALA A 29 -1.92 -19.72 -5.43
N ILE A 30 -1.97 -18.74 -6.34
CA ILE A 30 -3.04 -17.73 -6.37
C ILE A 30 -3.93 -17.81 -7.60
N SER A 31 -3.41 -18.37 -8.70
CA SER A 31 -4.11 -18.44 -9.99
C SER A 31 -3.43 -19.43 -10.94
N GLU A 32 -3.94 -19.54 -12.16
CA GLU A 32 -3.30 -20.16 -13.32
C GLU A 32 -3.09 -19.12 -14.44
N SER A 33 -2.07 -19.31 -15.27
CA SER A 33 -1.76 -18.50 -16.45
C SER A 33 -2.51 -19.00 -17.69
N TYR A 34 -2.40 -18.27 -18.82
CA TYR A 34 -2.92 -18.72 -20.12
C TYR A 34 -2.29 -20.03 -20.62
N SER A 35 -1.09 -20.35 -20.17
CA SER A 35 -0.38 -21.59 -20.50
C SER A 35 -0.67 -22.72 -19.51
N SER A 36 -1.73 -22.60 -18.70
CA SER A 36 -2.11 -23.56 -17.65
C SER A 36 -1.02 -23.79 -16.59
N MET A 37 -0.11 -22.84 -16.43
CA MET A 37 0.89 -22.89 -15.36
C MET A 37 0.32 -22.28 -14.09
N THR A 38 0.48 -22.96 -12.96
CA THR A 38 0.10 -22.39 -11.66
C THR A 38 0.96 -21.17 -11.35
N VAL A 39 0.31 -20.03 -11.15
CA VAL A 39 0.94 -18.79 -10.70
C VAL A 39 1.09 -18.86 -9.20
N ARG A 40 2.33 -18.81 -8.72
CA ARG A 40 2.65 -18.84 -7.29
C ARG A 40 3.39 -17.57 -6.90
N ILE A 41 2.91 -16.88 -5.87
CA ILE A 41 3.62 -15.73 -5.31
C ILE A 41 4.62 -16.17 -4.24
N PRO A 42 5.83 -15.59 -4.20
CA PRO A 42 6.78 -15.81 -3.12
C PRO A 42 6.33 -15.04 -1.87
N ILE A 43 6.39 -15.70 -0.72
CA ILE A 43 6.07 -15.13 0.59
C ILE A 43 7.20 -15.49 1.54
N HIS A 44 7.73 -14.52 2.25
CA HIS A 44 8.67 -14.76 3.34
C HIS A 44 7.93 -14.64 4.68
N ILE A 45 8.01 -15.68 5.50
CA ILE A 45 7.38 -15.71 6.82
C ILE A 45 8.48 -15.68 7.86
N ARG A 46 8.35 -14.78 8.83
CA ARG A 46 9.25 -14.67 9.99
C ARG A 46 8.42 -14.85 11.26
N ARG A 47 8.71 -15.89 12.04
CA ARG A 47 8.07 -16.13 13.34
C ARG A 47 9.06 -15.81 14.46
N ALA A 48 8.59 -15.12 15.49
CA ALA A 48 9.29 -15.07 16.75
C ALA A 48 9.10 -16.38 17.52
N GLU A 49 9.95 -16.62 18.52
CA GLU A 49 9.76 -17.74 19.46
C GLU A 49 8.53 -17.51 20.35
N LYS A 50 8.29 -16.25 20.74
CA LYS A 50 7.15 -15.86 21.58
C LYS A 50 5.91 -15.55 20.75
N GLU A 51 4.76 -16.06 21.20
CA GLU A 51 3.47 -15.77 20.57
C GLU A 51 3.06 -14.28 20.64
N GLY A 52 2.35 -13.81 19.62
CA GLY A 52 1.97 -12.42 19.47
C GLY A 52 1.15 -12.15 18.20
N PRO A 53 0.95 -10.87 17.86
CA PRO A 53 0.18 -10.51 16.67
C PRO A 53 0.81 -11.02 15.38
N VAL A 54 -0.03 -11.30 14.38
CA VAL A 54 0.41 -11.63 13.02
C VAL A 54 0.15 -10.44 12.10
N VAL A 55 1.18 -9.97 11.39
CA VAL A 55 1.08 -8.79 10.51
C VAL A 55 1.47 -9.17 9.09
N PHE A 56 0.62 -8.87 8.10
CA PHE A 56 1.06 -8.92 6.71
C PHE A 56 1.59 -7.58 6.23
N VAL A 57 2.60 -7.63 5.36
CA VAL A 57 3.08 -6.50 4.57
C VAL A 57 3.07 -6.90 3.10
N THR A 58 2.24 -6.25 2.30
CA THR A 58 2.10 -6.53 0.87
C THR A 58 2.60 -5.37 0.01
N ALA A 59 3.11 -5.71 -1.16
CA ALA A 59 3.47 -4.76 -2.20
C ALA A 59 3.10 -5.29 -3.59
N ALA A 60 3.13 -4.40 -4.58
CA ALA A 60 2.79 -4.68 -5.98
C ALA A 60 1.46 -5.44 -6.15
N LEU A 61 0.42 -4.97 -5.44
CA LEU A 61 -0.97 -5.35 -5.73
C LEU A 61 -1.35 -4.88 -7.14
N HIS A 62 -0.91 -3.68 -7.49
CA HIS A 62 -0.74 -3.23 -8.87
C HIS A 62 0.71 -3.49 -9.28
N GLY A 63 0.91 -4.18 -10.40
CA GLY A 63 2.23 -4.68 -10.80
C GLY A 63 3.24 -3.63 -11.23
N ASP A 64 2.79 -2.40 -11.46
CA ASP A 64 3.61 -1.23 -11.77
C ASP A 64 4.10 -0.47 -10.52
N GLU A 65 3.62 -0.82 -9.32
CA GLU A 65 3.90 -0.09 -8.08
C GLU A 65 5.00 -0.79 -7.25
N ILE A 66 6.27 -0.59 -7.63
CA ILE A 66 7.41 -1.40 -7.13
C ILE A 66 8.24 -0.78 -5.98
N ASN A 67 7.94 0.45 -5.55
CA ASN A 67 8.58 1.02 -4.34
C ASN A 67 8.38 0.13 -3.12
N GLY A 68 7.15 -0.37 -2.92
CA GLY A 68 6.84 -1.30 -1.84
C GLY A 68 7.59 -2.64 -1.96
N THR A 69 7.82 -3.12 -3.18
CA THR A 69 8.64 -4.33 -3.43
C THR A 69 10.07 -4.11 -2.93
N GLY A 70 10.64 -2.93 -3.14
CA GLY A 70 11.94 -2.54 -2.59
C GLY A 70 11.96 -2.58 -1.05
N ALA A 71 10.97 -1.98 -0.40
CA ALA A 71 10.86 -1.95 1.06
C ALA A 71 10.71 -3.35 1.68
N VAL A 72 9.84 -4.19 1.11
CA VAL A 72 9.66 -5.56 1.60
C VAL A 72 10.94 -6.38 1.43
N ARG A 73 11.64 -6.24 0.29
CA ARG A 73 12.92 -6.92 0.07
C ARG A 73 13.99 -6.46 1.05
N GLN A 74 14.07 -5.16 1.34
CA GLN A 74 14.99 -4.63 2.33
C GLN A 74 14.74 -5.25 3.71
N LEU A 75 13.49 -5.35 4.15
CA LEU A 75 13.14 -6.02 5.42
C LEU A 75 13.51 -7.52 5.44
N ILE A 76 13.29 -8.23 4.32
CA ILE A 76 13.68 -9.65 4.21
C ILE A 76 15.19 -9.81 4.39
N GLN A 77 15.97 -8.90 3.78
CA GLN A 77 17.43 -8.94 3.75
C GLN A 77 18.09 -8.30 4.97
N ASP A 78 17.33 -7.61 5.82
CA ASP A 78 17.81 -6.94 7.01
C ASP A 78 18.07 -7.95 8.14
N PRO A 79 19.34 -8.20 8.52
CA PRO A 79 19.66 -9.11 9.61
C PRO A 79 19.26 -8.56 10.98
N GLU A 80 19.09 -7.24 11.11
CA GLU A 80 18.68 -6.60 12.36
C GLU A 80 17.15 -6.62 12.55
N PHE A 81 16.40 -7.09 11.55
CA PHE A 81 14.93 -7.18 11.60
C PHE A 81 14.46 -8.41 12.39
N GLU A 82 14.78 -8.49 13.67
CA GLU A 82 14.43 -9.62 14.55
C GLU A 82 13.16 -9.35 15.35
N LEU A 83 12.20 -10.28 15.31
CA LEU A 83 10.92 -10.16 16.03
C LEU A 83 11.06 -10.63 17.48
N LEU A 84 10.59 -9.82 18.43
CA LEU A 84 10.47 -10.19 19.83
C LEU A 84 9.30 -11.14 20.10
N ARG A 85 8.20 -10.97 19.34
CA ARG A 85 6.99 -11.79 19.44
C ARG A 85 6.15 -11.73 18.17
N GLY A 86 5.26 -12.71 18.01
CA GLY A 86 4.30 -12.76 16.90
C GLY A 86 4.93 -13.21 15.60
N SER A 87 4.35 -12.81 14.47
CA SER A 87 4.84 -13.21 13.14
C SER A 87 4.59 -12.14 12.09
N VAL A 88 5.48 -12.06 11.10
CA VAL A 88 5.30 -11.17 9.95
C VAL A 88 5.28 -11.99 8.67
N VAL A 89 4.30 -11.70 7.81
CA VAL A 89 4.15 -12.27 6.46
C VAL A 89 4.54 -11.18 5.46
N LEU A 90 5.67 -11.35 4.79
CA LEU A 90 6.24 -10.39 3.85
C LEU A 90 5.99 -10.85 2.42
N ILE A 91 5.21 -10.07 1.66
CA ILE A 91 4.85 -10.37 0.26
C ILE A 91 5.36 -9.25 -0.64
N PRO A 92 6.55 -9.40 -1.27
CA PRO A 92 7.13 -8.36 -2.11
C PRO A 92 6.35 -8.14 -3.42
N VAL A 93 5.66 -9.18 -3.92
CA VAL A 93 4.81 -9.10 -5.13
C VAL A 93 3.54 -9.90 -4.91
N LEU A 94 2.42 -9.21 -4.70
CA LEU A 94 1.12 -9.83 -4.46
C LEU A 94 0.41 -10.23 -5.77
N ASN A 95 0.61 -9.46 -6.84
CA ASN A 95 -0.02 -9.69 -8.14
C ASN A 95 1.02 -9.97 -9.23
N LEU A 96 1.56 -11.19 -9.23
CA LEU A 96 2.64 -11.58 -10.14
C LEU A 96 2.26 -11.43 -11.63
N LEU A 97 1.01 -11.73 -11.99
CA LEU A 97 0.52 -11.60 -13.37
C LEU A 97 0.56 -10.15 -13.87
N ALA A 98 0.28 -9.18 -13.00
CA ALA A 98 0.34 -7.77 -13.35
C ALA A 98 1.78 -7.23 -13.28
N PHE A 99 2.58 -7.76 -12.34
CA PHE A 99 3.99 -7.41 -12.16
C PHE A 99 4.84 -7.74 -13.38
N ASP A 100 4.72 -8.95 -13.92
CA ASP A 100 5.45 -9.39 -15.13
C ASP A 100 5.13 -8.54 -16.37
N ARG A 101 4.01 -7.81 -16.33
CA ARG A 101 3.53 -6.93 -17.40
C ARG A 101 3.80 -5.45 -17.12
N HIS A 102 4.41 -5.13 -15.98
CA HIS A 102 4.60 -3.77 -15.49
C HIS A 102 3.29 -2.97 -15.52
N SER A 103 2.17 -3.60 -15.11
CA SER A 103 0.83 -3.06 -15.30
C SER A 103 0.05 -2.98 -14.01
N ARG A 104 -0.82 -1.97 -13.91
CA ARG A 104 -1.85 -1.89 -12.88
C ARG A 104 -2.86 -3.04 -12.94
N TYR A 105 -3.18 -3.49 -14.15
CA TYR A 105 -4.29 -4.38 -14.41
C TYR A 105 -3.84 -5.83 -14.63
N LEU A 106 -4.72 -6.76 -14.29
CA LEU A 106 -4.57 -8.16 -14.68
C LEU A 106 -4.65 -8.31 -16.22
N PRO A 107 -4.26 -9.47 -16.77
CA PRO A 107 -4.33 -9.70 -18.21
C PRO A 107 -5.74 -9.56 -18.81
N ASP A 108 -6.79 -9.80 -18.00
CA ASP A 108 -8.20 -9.56 -18.35
C ASP A 108 -8.65 -8.10 -18.18
N ARG A 109 -7.69 -7.17 -18.00
CA ARG A 109 -7.85 -5.72 -17.83
C ARG A 109 -8.59 -5.30 -16.55
N ARG A 110 -8.86 -6.22 -15.62
CA ARG A 110 -9.50 -5.89 -14.35
C ARG A 110 -8.48 -5.39 -13.34
N ASP A 111 -8.93 -4.45 -12.51
CA ASP A 111 -8.20 -4.01 -11.34
C ASP A 111 -8.47 -4.99 -10.18
N LEU A 112 -7.41 -5.67 -9.72
CA LEU A 112 -7.50 -6.60 -8.59
C LEU A 112 -8.01 -5.89 -7.33
N ASN A 113 -7.63 -4.63 -7.13
CA ASN A 113 -8.05 -3.80 -6.00
C ASN A 113 -9.53 -3.37 -6.09
N ARG A 114 -10.31 -3.89 -7.02
CA ARG A 114 -11.78 -3.73 -7.09
C ARG A 114 -12.52 -5.06 -6.99
N SER A 115 -11.78 -6.13 -6.68
CA SER A 115 -12.28 -7.50 -6.74
C SER A 115 -12.32 -8.21 -5.37
N PHE A 116 -11.90 -7.55 -4.29
CA PHE A 116 -11.93 -8.14 -2.94
C PHE A 116 -13.35 -8.13 -2.34
N PRO A 117 -13.68 -9.06 -1.42
CA PRO A 117 -12.88 -10.20 -0.96
C PRO A 117 -12.87 -11.38 -1.96
N GLY A 118 -13.46 -11.21 -3.14
CA GLY A 118 -13.48 -12.22 -4.20
C GLY A 118 -14.52 -13.32 -4.00
N ALA A 119 -14.67 -14.16 -5.02
CA ALA A 119 -15.58 -15.30 -5.06
C ALA A 119 -14.94 -16.49 -5.78
N GLN A 120 -15.31 -17.71 -5.37
CA GLN A 120 -14.78 -18.95 -5.94
C GLN A 120 -15.19 -19.15 -7.41
N THR A 121 -16.39 -18.73 -7.79
CA THR A 121 -16.96 -18.87 -9.14
C THR A 121 -16.89 -17.57 -9.96
N GLY A 122 -15.99 -16.65 -9.61
CA GLY A 122 -15.86 -15.35 -10.27
C GLY A 122 -14.88 -15.31 -11.46
N SER A 123 -14.61 -14.08 -11.93
CA SER A 123 -13.52 -13.79 -12.88
C SER A 123 -12.15 -14.20 -12.32
N LEU A 124 -11.12 -14.19 -13.17
CA LEU A 124 -9.72 -14.39 -12.76
C LEU A 124 -9.37 -13.52 -11.54
N ALA A 125 -9.63 -12.21 -11.64
CA ALA A 125 -9.40 -11.25 -10.56
C ALA A 125 -10.15 -11.61 -9.27
N SER A 126 -11.42 -12.03 -9.38
CA SER A 126 -12.25 -12.38 -8.23
C SER A 126 -11.80 -13.67 -7.54
N ARG A 127 -11.40 -14.69 -8.30
CA ARG A 127 -10.85 -15.94 -7.74
C ARG A 127 -9.50 -15.69 -7.08
N MET A 128 -8.64 -14.91 -7.73
CA MET A 128 -7.33 -14.55 -7.18
C MET A 128 -7.47 -13.72 -5.89
N ALA A 129 -8.39 -12.75 -5.87
CA ALA A 129 -8.73 -11.98 -4.68
C ALA A 129 -9.24 -12.90 -3.56
N ARG A 130 -10.09 -13.88 -3.88
CA ARG A 130 -10.60 -14.86 -2.91
C ARG A 130 -9.48 -15.67 -2.27
N THR A 131 -8.54 -16.16 -3.08
CA THR A 131 -7.39 -16.93 -2.58
C THR A 131 -6.52 -16.07 -1.69
N ILE A 132 -6.13 -14.87 -2.13
CA ILE A 132 -5.34 -13.92 -1.32
C ILE A 132 -6.04 -13.63 0.01
N PHE A 133 -7.34 -13.36 -0.01
CA PHE A 133 -8.10 -13.04 1.19
C PHE A 133 -8.17 -14.23 2.16
N THR A 134 -8.42 -15.42 1.62
CA THR A 134 -8.55 -16.65 2.42
C THR A 134 -7.21 -17.11 2.97
N GLU A 135 -6.13 -16.98 2.21
CA GLU A 135 -4.83 -17.53 2.58
C GLU A 135 -3.93 -16.55 3.32
N ILE A 136 -4.14 -15.23 3.17
CA ILE A 136 -3.30 -14.22 3.82
C ILE A 136 -4.10 -13.49 4.90
N VAL A 137 -5.19 -12.81 4.53
CA VAL A 137 -5.94 -11.93 5.46
C VAL A 137 -6.53 -12.72 6.63
N SER A 138 -7.03 -13.94 6.39
CA SER A 138 -7.61 -14.78 7.46
C SER A 138 -6.61 -15.12 8.58
N ARG A 139 -5.31 -15.18 8.26
CA ARG A 139 -4.22 -15.53 9.19
C ARG A 139 -3.73 -14.34 10.03
N CYS A 140 -4.00 -13.11 9.60
CA CYS A 140 -3.31 -11.92 10.12
C CYS A 140 -4.19 -11.04 11.01
N ASP A 141 -3.63 -10.53 12.10
CA ASP A 141 -4.27 -9.53 12.96
C ASP A 141 -4.31 -8.16 12.30
N TYR A 142 -3.20 -7.74 11.67
CA TYR A 142 -3.06 -6.42 11.05
C TYR A 142 -2.47 -6.52 9.64
N GLY A 143 -2.64 -5.44 8.86
CA GLY A 143 -2.15 -5.36 7.50
C GLY A 143 -1.54 -4.01 7.13
N ILE A 144 -0.48 -4.06 6.32
CA ILE A 144 0.13 -2.89 5.68
C ILE A 144 0.24 -3.19 4.19
N ASP A 145 -0.40 -2.37 3.35
CA ASP A 145 -0.37 -2.52 1.90
C ASP A 145 0.32 -1.33 1.26
N LEU A 146 1.43 -1.57 0.56
CA LEU A 146 2.31 -0.54 0.01
C LEU A 146 1.94 -0.27 -1.46
N HIS A 147 1.57 0.97 -1.74
CA HIS A 147 1.17 1.47 -3.06
C HIS A 147 2.05 2.65 -3.47
N THR A 148 1.97 3.02 -4.74
CA THR A 148 2.53 4.26 -5.27
C THR A 148 1.44 5.06 -5.98
N ALA A 149 1.78 6.23 -6.52
CA ALA A 149 0.86 6.93 -7.39
C ALA A 149 0.63 6.17 -8.70
N ALA A 150 -0.48 6.44 -9.39
CA ALA A 150 -0.73 5.86 -10.71
C ALA A 150 0.26 6.39 -11.77
N VAL A 151 0.35 5.70 -12.91
CA VAL A 151 1.14 6.11 -14.09
C VAL A 151 1.05 7.62 -14.36
N ARG A 152 2.22 8.26 -14.57
CA ARG A 152 2.39 9.70 -14.81
C ARG A 152 1.99 10.58 -13.61
N ARG A 153 2.12 10.05 -12.38
CA ARG A 153 1.88 10.80 -11.15
C ARG A 153 2.90 10.39 -10.11
N THR A 154 3.09 11.26 -9.13
CA THR A 154 3.85 10.99 -7.91
C THR A 154 3.01 11.37 -6.69
N ASN A 155 3.24 10.68 -5.56
CA ASN A 155 2.65 10.99 -4.27
C ASN A 155 3.74 11.29 -3.25
N TYR A 156 3.54 12.33 -2.45
CA TYR A 156 4.25 12.50 -1.19
C TYR A 156 3.87 11.36 -0.23
N PRO A 157 4.81 10.77 0.54
CA PRO A 157 4.52 9.70 1.48
C PRO A 157 3.33 10.02 2.40
N ASN A 158 2.27 9.22 2.29
CA ASN A 158 1.07 9.38 3.10
C ASN A 158 0.48 8.02 3.49
N VAL A 159 -0.16 7.97 4.64
CA VAL A 159 -0.98 6.85 5.07
C VAL A 159 -2.43 7.10 4.67
N ARG A 160 -3.13 6.07 4.19
CA ARG A 160 -4.58 6.11 3.96
C ARG A 160 -5.29 5.13 4.85
N ALA A 161 -6.13 5.63 5.75
CA ALA A 161 -6.73 4.86 6.84
C ALA A 161 -8.20 5.29 7.10
N ASP A 162 -9.05 4.38 7.57
CA ASP A 162 -10.35 4.73 8.15
C ASP A 162 -10.17 4.91 9.66
N LEU A 163 -9.95 6.16 10.08
CA LEU A 163 -9.58 6.48 11.47
C LEU A 163 -10.77 6.38 12.45
N SER A 164 -11.96 6.05 11.96
CA SER A 164 -13.10 5.73 12.82
C SER A 164 -12.95 4.38 13.53
N ASN A 165 -12.09 3.49 13.02
CA ASN A 165 -11.72 2.25 13.69
C ASN A 165 -10.47 2.50 14.57
N PRO A 166 -10.56 2.38 15.92
CA PRO A 166 -9.43 2.65 16.81
C PRO A 166 -8.18 1.80 16.55
N ALA A 167 -8.37 0.53 16.14
CA ALA A 167 -7.25 -0.35 15.83
C ALA A 167 -6.55 0.05 14.53
N VAL A 168 -7.30 0.55 13.54
CA VAL A 168 -6.73 1.13 12.30
C VAL A 168 -6.02 2.44 12.61
N ARG A 169 -6.63 3.30 13.44
CA ARG A 169 -6.04 4.58 13.87
C ARG A 169 -4.69 4.36 14.55
N ARG A 170 -4.61 3.42 15.50
CA ARG A 170 -3.36 3.07 16.21
C ARG A 170 -2.22 2.79 15.24
N ILE A 171 -2.41 1.90 14.27
CA ILE A 171 -1.36 1.54 13.32
C ILE A 171 -1.10 2.65 12.28
N ALA A 172 -2.11 3.46 11.94
CA ALA A 172 -1.96 4.57 10.99
C ALA A 172 -1.09 5.69 11.58
N GLU A 173 -1.35 6.08 12.83
CA GLU A 173 -0.57 7.09 13.55
C GLU A 173 0.85 6.56 13.81
N ALA A 174 0.97 5.31 14.28
CA ALA A 174 2.26 4.66 14.52
C ALA A 174 3.14 4.57 13.26
N PHE A 175 2.57 4.36 12.07
CA PHE A 175 3.35 4.27 10.84
C PHE A 175 4.21 5.53 10.59
N GLY A 176 3.85 6.70 11.13
CA GLY A 176 4.77 7.82 11.19
C GLY A 176 5.01 8.53 9.84
N CYS A 177 4.01 8.57 8.96
CA CYS A 177 3.99 9.55 7.86
C CYS A 177 3.48 10.91 8.39
N GLU A 178 3.99 12.00 7.83
CA GLU A 178 3.50 13.36 8.15
C GLU A 178 2.04 13.58 7.72
N VAL A 179 1.57 12.88 6.68
CA VAL A 179 0.22 13.05 6.15
C VAL A 179 -0.58 11.75 6.30
N ILE A 180 -1.75 11.86 6.92
CA ILE A 180 -2.72 10.77 7.02
C ILE A 180 -4.02 11.20 6.34
N LEU A 181 -4.40 10.53 5.25
CA LEU A 181 -5.69 10.70 4.59
C LEU A 181 -6.75 9.84 5.30
N ASN A 182 -7.69 10.49 5.98
CA ASN A 182 -8.80 9.81 6.66
C ASN A 182 -9.92 9.48 5.65
N THR A 183 -10.01 8.22 5.25
CA THR A 183 -11.02 7.77 4.27
C THR A 183 -11.36 6.30 4.45
N LYS A 184 -12.64 5.97 4.25
CA LYS A 184 -13.16 4.59 4.20
C LYS A 184 -12.63 3.80 3.00
N GLY A 185 -12.16 4.49 1.96
CA GLY A 185 -11.70 3.87 0.73
C GLY A 185 -12.82 3.22 -0.11
N PRO A 186 -12.51 2.83 -1.36
CA PRO A 186 -13.50 2.25 -2.27
C PRO A 186 -13.99 0.88 -1.80
N ARG A 187 -15.27 0.55 -2.09
CA ARG A 187 -15.81 -0.81 -1.90
C ARG A 187 -15.05 -1.80 -2.78
N GLY A 188 -14.83 -3.02 -2.28
CA GLY A 188 -14.12 -4.06 -3.02
C GLY A 188 -12.60 -3.88 -3.10
N ALA A 189 -12.04 -2.92 -2.36
CA ALA A 189 -10.60 -2.70 -2.25
C ALA A 189 -9.99 -3.47 -1.09
N PHE A 190 -8.76 -3.92 -1.27
CA PHE A 190 -8.10 -4.87 -0.37
C PHE A 190 -8.12 -4.41 1.08
N ARG A 191 -7.60 -3.20 1.33
CA ARG A 191 -7.59 -2.57 2.67
C ARG A 191 -8.97 -2.52 3.31
N ARG A 192 -9.99 -2.08 2.56
CA ARG A 192 -11.35 -1.91 3.11
C ARG A 192 -11.96 -3.25 3.48
N GLU A 193 -11.88 -4.23 2.60
CA GLU A 193 -12.45 -5.56 2.83
C GLU A 193 -11.69 -6.30 3.94
N ALA A 194 -10.36 -6.14 4.04
CA ALA A 194 -9.58 -6.68 5.15
C ALA A 194 -10.03 -6.11 6.51
N CYS A 195 -10.21 -4.78 6.59
CA CYS A 195 -10.77 -4.14 7.79
C CYS A 195 -12.17 -4.67 8.14
N LEU A 196 -13.04 -4.86 7.15
CA LEU A 196 -14.39 -5.40 7.35
C LEU A 196 -14.37 -6.86 7.86
N ALA A 197 -13.36 -7.64 7.48
CA ALA A 197 -13.13 -8.98 8.00
C ALA A 197 -12.42 -9.01 9.37
N GLY A 198 -12.21 -7.86 10.01
CA GLY A 198 -11.57 -7.76 11.32
C GLY A 198 -10.05 -7.89 11.27
N CYS A 199 -9.42 -7.49 10.16
CA CYS A 199 -7.97 -7.30 10.04
C CYS A 199 -7.69 -5.81 9.78
N PRO A 200 -7.51 -4.97 10.82
CA PRO A 200 -7.19 -3.56 10.67
C PRO A 200 -5.99 -3.36 9.75
N THR A 201 -6.22 -2.71 8.61
CA THR A 201 -5.27 -2.57 7.51
C THR A 201 -5.13 -1.12 7.10
N ILE A 202 -3.91 -0.67 6.87
CA ILE A 202 -3.59 0.66 6.31
C ILE A 202 -2.92 0.53 4.94
N ILE A 203 -2.99 1.60 4.15
CA ILE A 203 -2.18 1.75 2.95
C ILE A 203 -1.13 2.81 3.19
N MET A 204 0.09 2.58 2.71
CA MET A 204 1.06 3.64 2.47
C MET A 204 1.09 3.94 0.96
N GLU A 205 1.05 5.22 0.59
CA GLU A 205 1.28 5.66 -0.78
C GLU A 205 2.48 6.60 -0.83
N GLY A 206 3.40 6.36 -1.77
CA GLY A 206 4.53 7.24 -2.00
C GLY A 206 5.24 6.95 -3.33
N GLY A 207 5.76 8.01 -3.95
CA GLY A 207 6.53 7.92 -5.18
C GLY A 207 5.71 7.62 -6.44
N GLU A 208 6.43 7.27 -7.50
CA GLU A 208 5.92 6.94 -8.82
C GLU A 208 5.83 5.42 -9.06
N VAL A 209 5.22 5.03 -10.18
CA VAL A 209 5.31 3.66 -10.70
C VAL A 209 6.69 3.36 -11.27
N TRP A 210 7.03 2.08 -11.38
CA TRP A 210 8.23 1.52 -12.02
C TRP A 210 9.58 1.96 -11.43
N LYS A 211 9.58 2.65 -10.30
CA LYS A 211 10.77 3.10 -9.61
C LYS A 211 10.87 2.47 -8.22
N VAL A 212 12.10 2.28 -7.78
CA VAL A 212 12.46 2.01 -6.40
C VAL A 212 13.24 3.24 -5.91
N GLU A 213 12.50 4.19 -5.37
CA GLU A 213 12.99 5.47 -4.87
C GLU A 213 13.49 5.32 -3.44
N PRO A 214 14.78 5.58 -3.16
CA PRO A 214 15.38 5.34 -1.84
C PRO A 214 14.62 5.99 -0.67
N SER A 215 14.17 7.23 -0.83
CA SER A 215 13.44 7.96 0.22
C SER A 215 12.06 7.37 0.52
N ILE A 216 11.39 6.80 -0.50
CA ILE A 216 10.08 6.14 -0.36
C ILE A 216 10.26 4.79 0.33
N VAL A 217 11.31 4.05 -0.05
CA VAL A 217 11.69 2.79 0.59
C VAL A 217 12.03 3.01 2.07
N GLU A 218 12.85 4.01 2.38
CA GLU A 218 13.20 4.38 3.75
C GLU A 218 11.95 4.72 4.57
N SER A 219 11.07 5.55 4.02
CA SER A 219 9.79 5.91 4.66
C SER A 219 8.92 4.68 4.94
N ALA A 220 8.83 3.76 3.98
CA ALA A 220 8.05 2.53 4.14
C ALA A 220 8.67 1.59 5.18
N VAL A 221 9.98 1.36 5.14
CA VAL A 221 10.69 0.50 6.09
C VAL A 221 10.57 1.04 7.52
N ARG A 222 10.81 2.34 7.72
CA ARG A 222 10.61 3.01 9.01
C ARG A 222 9.18 2.84 9.50
N GLY A 223 8.19 3.10 8.64
CA GLY A 223 6.79 3.00 9.03
C GLY A 223 6.33 1.59 9.37
N ILE A 224 6.81 0.57 8.64
CA ILE A 224 6.58 -0.83 8.98
C ILE A 224 7.19 -1.17 10.33
N LYS A 225 8.46 -0.81 10.57
CA LYS A 225 9.14 -1.03 11.86
C LYS A 225 8.38 -0.33 12.99
N ASN A 226 7.91 0.91 12.79
CA ASN A 226 7.13 1.62 13.80
C ASN A 226 5.81 0.95 14.13
N VAL A 227 5.06 0.46 13.14
CA VAL A 227 3.82 -0.30 13.40
C VAL A 227 4.16 -1.53 14.24
N LEU A 228 5.21 -2.27 13.90
CA LEU A 228 5.62 -3.46 14.64
C LEU A 228 6.08 -3.13 16.07
N ARG A 229 6.81 -2.03 16.29
CA ARG A 229 7.16 -1.51 17.62
C ARG A 229 5.92 -1.15 18.43
N SER A 230 4.96 -0.46 17.81
CA SER A 230 3.69 -0.10 18.47
C SER A 230 2.87 -1.32 18.89
N LEU A 231 3.09 -2.47 18.25
CA LEU A 231 2.48 -3.77 18.55
C LEU A 231 3.37 -4.65 19.45
N GLU A 232 4.46 -4.09 19.98
CA GLU A 232 5.45 -4.77 20.84
C GLU A 232 6.13 -5.97 20.16
N MET A 233 6.15 -6.00 18.82
CA MET A 233 6.79 -7.05 18.02
C MET A 233 8.27 -6.79 17.78
N LEU A 234 8.71 -5.54 17.92
CA LEU A 234 10.11 -5.11 17.84
C LEU A 234 10.48 -4.31 19.09
N SER A 235 11.77 -4.25 19.40
CA SER A 235 12.31 -3.38 20.45
C SER A 235 12.41 -1.92 19.99
N GLY A 236 12.52 -1.03 20.98
CA GLY A 236 12.72 0.41 20.77
C GLY A 236 11.42 1.18 20.53
N ASP A 237 11.56 2.51 20.50
CA ASP A 237 10.46 3.43 20.34
C ASP A 237 10.14 3.72 18.86
N THR A 238 8.90 4.15 18.61
CA THR A 238 8.46 4.58 17.28
C THR A 238 9.14 5.88 16.88
N GLU A 239 9.69 5.94 15.68
CA GLU A 239 10.25 7.16 15.09
C GLU A 239 9.14 7.99 14.46
N SER A 240 8.69 9.02 15.18
CA SER A 240 7.58 9.88 14.75
C SER A 240 8.08 11.15 14.05
N PRO A 241 7.35 11.68 13.06
CA PRO A 241 7.63 13.00 12.52
C PRO A 241 7.32 14.10 13.55
N ASP A 242 7.89 15.29 13.36
CA ASP A 242 7.65 16.45 14.23
C ASP A 242 6.16 16.84 14.30
N TYR A 243 5.42 16.59 13.23
CA TYR A 243 3.98 16.79 13.16
C TYR A 243 3.31 15.72 12.28
N GLN A 244 2.02 15.48 12.53
CA GLN A 244 1.14 14.71 11.66
C GLN A 244 -0.12 15.51 11.32
N VAL A 245 -0.44 15.58 10.03
CA VAL A 245 -1.62 16.24 9.50
C VAL A 245 -2.64 15.19 9.09
N ILE A 246 -3.81 15.22 9.74
CA ILE A 246 -4.97 14.42 9.34
C ILE A 246 -5.76 15.21 8.30
N VAL A 247 -5.87 14.65 7.10
CA VAL A 247 -6.58 15.23 5.96
C VAL A 247 -7.92 14.51 5.78
N GLU A 248 -9.00 15.25 6.00
CA GLU A 248 -10.38 14.73 5.90
C GLU A 248 -10.95 14.80 4.48
N GLN A 249 -10.40 15.66 3.62
CA GLN A 249 -10.88 15.88 2.26
C GLN A 249 -9.73 16.10 1.28
N THR A 250 -9.89 15.58 0.06
CA THR A 250 -8.91 15.76 -1.03
C THR A 250 -9.60 16.25 -2.29
N LYS A 251 -8.89 17.03 -3.10
CA LYS A 251 -9.39 17.53 -4.38
C LYS A 251 -8.28 17.52 -5.43
N TRP A 252 -8.54 16.87 -6.57
CA TRP A 252 -7.69 16.99 -7.74
C TRP A 252 -7.97 18.30 -8.46
N MET A 253 -6.93 19.11 -8.63
CA MET A 253 -6.98 20.29 -9.48
C MET A 253 -6.68 19.89 -10.93
N ARG A 254 -7.45 20.44 -11.87
CA ARG A 254 -7.39 20.08 -13.29
C ARG A 254 -7.23 21.34 -14.14
N ALA A 255 -6.43 21.23 -15.19
CA ALA A 255 -6.43 22.22 -16.25
C ALA A 255 -7.75 22.16 -17.02
N GLU A 256 -8.29 23.32 -17.39
CA GLU A 256 -9.55 23.41 -18.15
C GLU A 256 -9.34 23.30 -19.67
N ARG A 257 -8.08 23.37 -20.11
CA ARG A 257 -7.67 23.32 -21.51
C ARG A 257 -6.45 22.44 -21.67
N GLY A 258 -6.31 21.82 -22.84
CA GLY A 258 -5.07 21.14 -23.21
C GLY A 258 -3.88 22.10 -23.30
N GLY A 259 -2.68 21.58 -23.01
CA GLY A 259 -1.47 22.38 -22.97
C GLY A 259 -0.31 21.71 -22.24
N LEU A 260 0.71 22.49 -21.91
CA LEU A 260 1.85 22.10 -21.10
C LEU A 260 1.78 22.78 -19.73
N LEU A 261 1.74 21.97 -18.68
CA LEU A 261 1.78 22.41 -17.29
C LEU A 261 3.20 22.70 -16.82
N GLN A 262 3.43 23.93 -16.38
CA GLN A 262 4.56 24.30 -15.54
C GLN A 262 4.10 24.29 -14.09
N SER A 263 4.68 23.42 -13.26
CA SER A 263 4.29 23.29 -11.85
C SER A 263 5.02 24.31 -10.98
N HIS A 264 4.31 24.92 -10.03
CA HIS A 264 4.80 25.91 -9.08
C HIS A 264 4.82 25.41 -7.63
N ALA A 265 4.19 24.26 -7.38
CA ALA A 265 4.18 23.59 -6.09
C ALA A 265 4.65 22.14 -6.25
N LYS A 266 5.23 21.59 -5.20
CA LYS A 266 5.70 20.19 -5.16
C LYS A 266 4.97 19.37 -4.09
N PRO A 267 4.93 18.03 -4.22
CA PRO A 267 4.34 17.17 -3.19
C PRO A 267 5.04 17.37 -1.85
N GLY A 268 4.27 17.42 -0.76
CA GLY A 268 4.72 17.74 0.60
C GLY A 268 4.67 19.23 0.95
N GLU A 269 4.48 20.11 -0.04
CA GLU A 269 4.40 21.55 0.22
C GLU A 269 3.04 21.94 0.82
N ILE A 270 3.08 22.84 1.82
CA ILE A 270 1.88 23.50 2.36
C ILE A 270 1.61 24.75 1.53
N VAL A 271 0.40 24.83 0.96
CA VAL A 271 -0.02 25.91 0.07
C VAL A 271 -1.19 26.68 0.67
N SER A 272 -1.23 27.99 0.41
CA SER A 272 -2.34 28.85 0.83
C SER A 272 -3.47 28.89 -0.20
N LYS A 273 -4.69 29.19 0.24
CA LYS A 273 -5.81 29.46 -0.67
C LYS A 273 -5.45 30.60 -1.63
N GLY A 274 -5.68 30.38 -2.91
CA GLY A 274 -5.34 31.31 -3.99
C GLY A 274 -3.91 31.19 -4.51
N GLN A 275 -3.03 30.43 -3.85
CA GLN A 275 -1.67 30.21 -4.31
C GLN A 275 -1.65 29.48 -5.66
N PRO A 276 -0.92 29.98 -6.68
CA PRO A 276 -0.71 29.27 -7.94
C PRO A 276 -0.05 27.90 -7.71
N LEU A 277 -0.63 26.85 -8.30
CA LEU A 277 -0.11 25.48 -8.25
C LEU A 277 0.58 25.09 -9.55
N ALA A 278 0.03 25.52 -10.69
CA ALA A 278 0.61 25.31 -12.00
C ALA A 278 0.09 26.34 -13.00
N THR A 279 0.90 26.68 -14.00
CA THR A 279 0.51 27.47 -15.17
C THR A 279 0.40 26.55 -16.37
N ASN A 280 -0.70 26.65 -17.11
CA ASN A 280 -0.94 25.91 -18.35
C ASN A 280 -0.62 26.80 -19.55
N THR A 281 0.18 26.29 -20.47
CA THR A 281 0.65 27.03 -21.65
C THR A 281 0.35 26.29 -22.95
N THR A 282 0.26 27.01 -24.07
CA THR A 282 0.28 26.41 -25.40
C THR A 282 1.62 25.75 -25.69
N LEU A 283 1.72 24.98 -26.78
CA LEU A 283 2.99 24.44 -27.27
C LEU A 283 4.04 25.52 -27.61
N LEU A 284 3.62 26.78 -27.83
CA LEU A 284 4.50 27.91 -28.12
C LEU A 284 4.69 28.83 -26.89
N GLY A 285 4.28 28.40 -25.70
CA GLY A 285 4.51 29.13 -24.45
C GLY A 285 3.55 30.29 -24.16
N ARG A 286 2.45 30.44 -24.90
CA ARG A 286 1.40 31.40 -24.52
C ARG A 286 0.59 30.84 -23.35
N GLU A 287 0.44 31.62 -22.30
CA GLU A 287 -0.37 31.23 -21.15
C GLU A 287 -1.85 31.08 -21.53
N HIS A 288 -2.44 29.97 -21.08
CA HIS A 288 -3.88 29.72 -21.16
C HIS A 288 -4.59 30.05 -19.85
N SER A 289 -4.07 29.54 -18.74
CA SER A 289 -4.65 29.71 -17.42
C SER A 289 -3.66 29.32 -16.34
N THR A 290 -3.89 29.83 -15.14
CA THR A 290 -3.19 29.44 -13.93
C THR A 290 -4.15 28.68 -13.01
N VAL A 291 -3.74 27.49 -12.57
CA VAL A 291 -4.49 26.64 -11.65
C VAL A 291 -4.07 27.01 -10.23
N CYS A 292 -5.00 27.52 -9.41
CA CYS A 292 -4.73 27.93 -8.04
C CYS A 292 -5.33 26.97 -7.00
N SER A 293 -4.75 26.95 -5.80
CA SER A 293 -5.29 26.19 -4.69
C SER A 293 -6.62 26.78 -4.21
N PRO A 294 -7.70 25.99 -4.09
CA PRO A 294 -8.96 26.47 -3.53
C PRO A 294 -8.97 26.56 -1.99
N PHE A 295 -7.95 26.00 -1.32
CA PHE A 295 -7.87 25.85 0.13
C PHE A 295 -6.46 26.11 0.66
N ASN A 296 -6.33 26.34 1.97
CA ASN A 296 -5.07 26.09 2.66
C ASN A 296 -4.92 24.56 2.75
N ALA A 297 -3.86 23.99 2.19
CA ALA A 297 -3.76 22.54 1.98
C ALA A 297 -2.31 22.06 1.92
N VAL A 298 -2.12 20.75 2.03
CA VAL A 298 -0.87 20.08 1.66
C VAL A 298 -1.00 19.48 0.26
N VAL A 299 0.02 19.64 -0.59
CA VAL A 299 0.06 18.99 -1.90
C VAL A 299 0.41 17.52 -1.70
N VAL A 300 -0.57 16.63 -1.80
CA VAL A 300 -0.35 15.19 -1.59
C VAL A 300 0.25 14.51 -2.82
N GLY A 301 -0.12 14.94 -4.02
CA GLY A 301 0.34 14.32 -5.25
C GLY A 301 0.09 15.19 -6.47
N MET A 302 0.80 14.90 -7.55
CA MET A 302 0.74 15.68 -8.79
C MET A 302 0.98 14.82 -10.02
N THR A 303 0.64 15.34 -11.20
CA THR A 303 1.04 14.73 -12.48
C THR A 303 2.54 14.92 -12.70
N THR A 304 3.22 13.88 -13.17
CA THR A 304 4.61 13.94 -13.65
C THR A 304 4.69 14.06 -15.16
N LEU A 305 3.57 13.91 -15.89
CA LEU A 305 3.45 14.28 -17.29
C LEU A 305 2.96 15.74 -17.39
N PRO A 306 3.76 16.67 -17.94
CA PRO A 306 3.35 18.07 -18.13
C PRO A 306 2.26 18.24 -19.19
N ALA A 307 2.22 17.37 -20.20
CA ALA A 307 1.23 17.42 -21.27
C ALA A 307 -0.15 17.00 -20.77
N VAL A 308 -1.13 17.90 -20.89
CA VAL A 308 -2.51 17.71 -20.48
C VAL A 308 -3.48 17.96 -21.63
N SER A 309 -4.66 17.33 -21.56
CA SER A 309 -5.73 17.39 -22.56
C SER A 309 -7.07 17.62 -21.91
#